data_AF-A0A839AEB3-F1
#
_entry.id   AF-A0A839AEB3-F1
#
_cell.length_a   1.000
_cell.length_b   1.000
_cell.length_c   1.000
_cell.angle_alpha   90.00
_cell.angle_beta   90.00
_cell.angle_gamma   90.00
#
_symmetry.space_group_name_H-M   'P 1'
#
loop_
_entity.id
_entity.type
_entity.pdbx_description
1 polymer ?
#
loop_
_entity_poly.entity_id
_entity_poly.type
_entity_poly.pdbx_seq_one_letter_code
_entity_poly.pdbx_strand_id
1 'polypeptide(L)'
;MDRMSEKASLMGRMITTVGAIDHIPTSQSGDGQLRRAATRCMGCGKPGECAEWLEEHQAGADHAPGFCPNGALFDEWKTAG
;
A
#
# COMPACT_ATOMS: atom_id res chain seq x y z
N MET A 1 -21.66 -3.05 -1.28
CA MET A 1 -20.33 -2.55 -1.68
C MET A 1 -19.43 -3.76 -1.83
N ASP A 2 -18.66 -3.84 -2.91
CA ASP A 2 -17.83 -5.01 -3.23
C ASP A 2 -16.55 -5.02 -2.36
N ARG A 3 -16.25 -6.15 -1.70
CA ARG A 3 -15.11 -6.29 -0.77
C ARG A 3 -13.76 -6.15 -1.47
N MET A 4 -13.68 -6.48 -2.76
CA MET A 4 -12.47 -6.28 -3.56
C MET A 4 -12.22 -4.79 -3.78
N SER A 5 -13.28 -4.02 -4.07
CA SER A 5 -13.19 -2.56 -4.21
C SER A 5 -12.77 -1.86 -2.92
N GLU A 6 -13.23 -2.33 -1.75
CA GLU A 6 -12.83 -1.78 -0.45
C GLU A 6 -11.33 -1.97 -0.18
N LYS A 7 -10.80 -3.17 -0.38
CA LYS A 7 -9.37 -3.44 -0.19
C LYS A 7 -8.49 -2.71 -1.19
N ALA A 8 -8.93 -2.59 -2.43
CA ALA A 8 -8.22 -1.79 -3.44
C ALA A 8 -8.14 -0.31 -3.02
N SER A 9 -9.23 0.23 -2.46
CA SER A 9 -9.26 1.59 -1.91
C SER A 9 -8.29 1.76 -0.73
N LEU A 10 -8.29 0.82 0.22
CA LEU A 10 -7.36 0.84 1.36
C LEU A 10 -5.89 0.77 0.89
N MET A 11 -5.58 -0.06 -0.11
CA MET A 11 -4.23 -0.13 -0.67
C MET A 11 -3.81 1.20 -1.31
N GLY A 12 -4.69 1.81 -2.10
CA GLY A 12 -4.42 3.11 -2.72
C GLY A 12 -4.10 4.17 -1.67
N ARG A 13 -4.95 4.28 -0.64
CA ARG A 13 -4.73 5.17 0.50
C ARG A 13 -3.40 4.89 1.20
N MET A 14 -3.09 3.63 1.49
CA MET A 14 -1.83 3.23 2.12
C MET A 14 -0.61 3.70 1.33
N ILE A 15 -0.57 3.46 0.01
CA ILE A 15 0.55 3.88 -0.84
C ILE A 15 0.72 5.40 -0.81
N THR A 16 -0.38 6.16 -0.85
CA THR A 16 -0.35 7.62 -0.73
C THR A 16 0.11 8.08 0.65
N THR A 17 -0.45 7.52 1.73
CA THR A 17 -0.12 7.90 3.11
C THR A 17 1.36 7.68 3.42
N VAL A 18 1.97 6.61 2.89
CA VAL A 18 3.40 6.33 3.12
C VAL A 18 4.34 7.04 2.15
N GLY A 19 3.79 7.87 1.26
CA GLY A 19 4.55 8.63 0.25
C GLY A 19 5.14 7.78 -0.87
N ALA A 20 4.71 6.52 -1.05
CA ALA A 20 5.31 5.63 -2.05
C ALA A 20 4.70 5.77 -3.46
N ILE A 21 3.62 6.54 -3.61
CA ILE A 21 2.87 6.69 -4.88
C ILE A 21 3.73 7.28 -6.00
N ASP A 22 4.57 8.26 -5.68
CA ASP A 22 5.42 8.97 -6.65
C ASP A 22 6.71 8.20 -7.00
N HIS A 23 6.95 7.09 -6.31
CA HIS A 23 8.15 6.27 -6.44
C HIS A 23 7.89 4.91 -7.10
N ILE A 24 6.66 4.66 -7.55
CA ILE A 24 6.34 3.43 -8.27
C ILE A 24 7.13 3.44 -9.59
N PRO A 25 7.94 2.39 -9.89
CA PRO A 25 8.70 2.34 -11.13
C PRO A 25 7.77 2.42 -12.35
N THR A 26 8.06 3.27 -13.33
CA THR A 26 7.22 3.44 -14.53
C THR A 26 7.51 2.42 -15.63
N SER A 27 8.39 1.45 -15.37
CA SER A 27 8.71 0.36 -16.30
C SER A 27 7.71 -0.79 -16.21
N GLN A 28 7.73 -1.72 -17.17
CA GLN A 28 6.92 -2.96 -17.11
C GLN A 28 7.16 -3.76 -15.80
N SER A 29 8.35 -3.63 -15.21
CA SER A 29 8.67 -4.21 -13.91
C SER A 29 7.85 -3.59 -12.77
N GLY A 30 7.48 -2.31 -12.88
CA GLY A 30 6.62 -1.60 -11.93
C GLY A 30 5.18 -2.09 -11.96
N ASP A 31 4.59 -2.24 -13.15
CA ASP A 31 3.24 -2.81 -13.30
C ASP A 31 3.14 -4.21 -12.67
N GLY A 32 4.16 -5.04 -12.91
CA GLY A 32 4.27 -6.36 -12.31
C GLY A 32 4.38 -6.33 -10.78
N GLN A 33 5.12 -5.36 -10.23
CA GLN A 33 5.24 -5.17 -8.77
C GLN A 33 3.92 -4.69 -8.17
N LEU A 34 3.24 -3.72 -8.79
CA LEU A 34 1.97 -3.19 -8.33
C LEU A 34 0.88 -4.29 -8.34
N ARG A 35 0.82 -5.11 -9.40
CA ARG A 35 -0.06 -6.28 -9.48
C ARG A 35 0.19 -7.26 -8.33
N ARG A 36 1.45 -7.59 -8.03
CA ARG A 36 1.81 -8.47 -6.90
C ARG A 36 1.44 -7.86 -5.55
N ALA A 37 1.67 -6.56 -5.38
CA ALA A 37 1.29 -5.83 -4.16
C ALA A 37 -0.23 -5.86 -3.94
N ALA A 38 -1.02 -5.71 -5.01
CA ALA A 38 -2.47 -5.82 -4.97
C ALA A 38 -2.92 -7.23 -4.55
N THR A 39 -2.33 -8.28 -5.12
CA THR A 39 -2.61 -9.67 -4.72
C THR A 39 -2.33 -9.91 -3.23
N ARG A 40 -1.19 -9.42 -2.71
CA ARG A 40 -0.85 -9.52 -1.28
C ARG A 40 -1.82 -8.76 -0.39
N CYS A 41 -2.20 -7.54 -0.78
CA CYS A 41 -3.15 -6.73 -0.03
C CYS A 41 -4.56 -7.35 -0.02
N MET A 42 -5.03 -7.87 -1.15
CA MET A 42 -6.32 -8.57 -1.21
C MET A 42 -6.36 -9.80 -0.31
N GLY A 43 -5.23 -10.51 -0.17
CA GLY A 43 -5.07 -11.63 0.76
C GLY A 43 -4.87 -11.23 2.23
N CYS A 44 -4.60 -9.95 2.53
CA CYS A 44 -4.36 -9.49 3.89
C CYS A 44 -5.59 -9.70 4.79
N GLY A 45 -5.40 -10.30 5.97
CA GLY A 45 -6.46 -10.58 6.94
C GLY A 45 -6.88 -9.40 7.82
N LYS A 46 -6.27 -8.21 7.63
CA LYS A 46 -6.39 -7.06 8.55
C LYS A 46 -6.93 -5.78 7.89
N PRO A 47 -8.07 -5.80 7.17
CA PRO A 47 -8.61 -4.59 6.55
C PRO A 47 -9.12 -3.54 7.57
N GLY A 48 -9.65 -3.98 8.72
CA GLY A 48 -10.10 -3.06 9.79
C GLY A 48 -8.94 -2.29 10.42
N GLU A 49 -7.90 -3.00 10.87
CA GLU A 49 -6.67 -2.38 11.41
C GLU A 49 -6.01 -1.44 10.38
N CYS A 50 -6.08 -1.80 9.08
CA CYS A 50 -5.60 -0.93 8.00
C CYS A 50 -6.40 0.37 7.93
N ALA A 51 -7.73 0.30 7.98
CA ALA A 51 -8.58 1.48 7.94
C ALA A 51 -8.35 2.39 9.15
N GLU A 52 -8.33 1.84 10.36
CA GLU A 52 -8.06 2.58 11.60
C GLU A 52 -6.70 3.28 11.55
N TRP A 53 -5.64 2.55 11.17
CA TRP A 53 -4.31 3.13 11.04
C TRP A 53 -4.26 4.28 10.03
N LEU A 54 -4.97 4.16 8.90
CA LEU A 54 -5.04 5.22 7.89
C LEU A 54 -5.79 6.45 8.38
N GLU A 55 -6.79 6.31 9.25
CA GLU A 55 -7.48 7.44 9.87
C GLU A 55 -6.59 8.17 10.88
N GLU A 56 -5.72 7.45 11.59
CA GLU A 56 -4.77 8.02 12.55
C GLU A 56 -3.59 8.75 11.87
N HIS A 57 -3.24 8.36 10.65
CA HIS A 57 -2.06 8.86 9.92
C HIS A 57 -2.45 9.72 8.69
N GLN A 58 -3.50 10.54 8.81
CA GLN A 58 -3.94 11.43 7.73
C GLN A 58 -2.88 12.47 7.32
N ALA A 59 -1.97 12.82 8.23
CA ALA A 59 -0.85 13.71 7.94
C ALA A 59 0.30 13.05 7.15
N GLY A 60 0.21 11.74 6.90
CA GLY A 60 1.28 10.94 6.30
C GLY A 60 2.06 10.13 7.33
N ALA A 61 2.86 9.19 6.84
CA ALA A 61 3.76 8.37 7.65
C ALA A 61 4.99 7.95 6.84
N ASP A 62 6.14 7.83 7.48
CA ASP A 62 7.36 7.40 6.78
C ASP A 62 7.37 5.91 6.47
N HIS A 63 6.60 5.08 7.20
CA HIS A 63 6.56 3.63 7.00
C HIS A 63 5.14 3.09 7.15
N ALA A 64 4.85 2.00 6.43
CA ALA A 64 3.63 1.24 6.64
C ALA A 64 3.66 0.55 8.02
N PRO A 65 2.51 0.24 8.62
CA PRO A 65 2.47 -0.48 9.88
C PRO A 65 3.04 -1.89 9.70
N GLY A 66 3.60 -2.47 10.76
CA GLY A 66 4.28 -3.78 10.71
C GLY A 66 3.41 -4.95 10.24
N PHE A 67 2.08 -4.81 10.23
CA PHE A 67 1.16 -5.81 9.70
C PHE A 67 0.93 -5.70 8.18
N CYS A 68 1.33 -4.60 7.55
CA CYS A 68 1.14 -4.38 6.12
C CYS A 68 2.06 -5.31 5.32
N PRO A 69 1.52 -6.23 4.50
CA PRO A 69 2.34 -7.19 3.75
C PRO A 69 3.17 -6.54 2.63
N ASN A 70 2.92 -5.26 2.33
CA ASN A 70 3.62 -4.51 1.30
C ASN A 70 4.57 -3.45 1.88
N GLY A 71 4.72 -3.35 3.21
CA GLY A 71 5.52 -2.29 3.83
C GLY A 71 6.95 -2.22 3.28
N ALA A 72 7.66 -3.35 3.28
CA ALA A 72 9.01 -3.43 2.73
C ALA A 72 9.09 -3.03 1.24
N LEU A 73 8.10 -3.43 0.42
CA LEU A 73 8.06 -3.06 -1.00
C LEU A 73 7.85 -1.55 -1.19
N PHE A 74 7.01 -0.92 -0.36
CA PHE A 74 6.79 0.52 -0.43
C PHE A 74 8.03 1.30 0.00
N ASP A 75 8.79 0.79 0.98
CA ASP A 75 10.08 1.36 1.36
C ASP A 75 11.11 1.18 0.24
N GLU A 76 11.17 0.00 -0.40
CA GLU A 76 12.02 -0.24 -1.58
C GLU A 76 11.75 0.77 -2.69
N TRP A 77 10.49 1.03 -3.04
CA TRP A 77 10.13 2.02 -4.06
C TRP A 77 10.71 3.40 -3.73
N LYS A 78 10.53 3.88 -2.49
CA LYS A 78 11.05 5.18 -2.05
C LYS A 78 12.57 5.29 -2.09
N THR A 79 13.28 4.17 -1.88
CA THR A 79 14.75 4.14 -1.91
C THR A 79 15.35 3.94 -3.30
N ALA A 80 14.56 3.42 -4.24
CA ALA A 80 15.01 3.12 -5.60
C ALA A 80 14.89 4.31 -6.58
N GLY A 81 14.35 5.44 -6.12
CA GLY A 81 14.18 6.69 -6.88
C GLY A 81 15.32 7.67 -6.70
#